data_AF-A0A643FCR0-F1
#
_entry.id   AF-A0A643FCR0-F1
#
_cell.length_a   1.000
_cell.length_b   1.000
_cell.length_c   1.000
_cell.angle_alpha   90.00
_cell.angle_beta   90.00
_cell.angle_gamma   90.00
#
_symmetry.space_group_name_H-M   'P 1'
#
loop_
_entity.id
_entity.type
_entity.pdbx_description
1 polymer ?
#
loop_
_entity_poly.entity_id
_entity_poly.type
_entity_poly.pdbx_seq_one_letter_code
_entity_poly.pdbx_strand_id
1 'polypeptide(L)'
;MSGHSPQNGLGRILAKAPCCRTTSQQGSGQAYVALAAAAARGEHQDPLLGGEQPKFTAYVECPEGPTLVLGKFTAPTDSEASQRWQDLLLAEHLALGLLREHGLPAAHSTIINHGGQRFLEVRRFDREGARGRRCLVSIGTLDTEFVGSGGSWPQMTRALVAAGIVQQEVIPAVDLLWVFGTLIGNTDMHRGTRSFPT
;
A
#
# COMPACT_ATOMS: atom_id res chain seq x y z
N MET A 1 30.17 -27.36 43.28
CA MET A 1 28.72 -27.24 43.51
C MET A 1 28.08 -26.73 42.23
N SER A 2 27.33 -27.62 41.59
CA SER A 2 26.68 -27.43 40.30
C SER A 2 25.52 -26.46 40.39
N GLY A 3 25.37 -25.59 39.38
CA GLY A 3 24.19 -24.73 39.19
C GLY A 3 23.80 -24.72 37.71
N HIS A 4 22.61 -25.26 37.42
CA HIS A 4 21.94 -25.33 36.12
C HIS A 4 21.69 -23.95 35.49
N SER A 5 21.84 -23.84 34.17
CA SER A 5 20.74 -23.36 33.29
C SER A 5 21.02 -23.65 31.80
N PRO A 6 19.97 -23.94 31.02
CA PRO A 6 20.06 -24.55 29.70
C PRO A 6 20.33 -23.52 28.60
N GLN A 7 21.09 -23.94 27.60
CA GLN A 7 21.27 -23.21 26.35
C GLN A 7 19.96 -23.25 25.55
N ASN A 8 19.14 -22.22 25.71
CA ASN A 8 18.11 -21.85 24.74
C ASN A 8 18.81 -21.27 23.50
N GLY A 9 18.87 -22.07 22.44
CA GLY A 9 19.38 -21.64 21.14
C GLY A 9 18.58 -22.31 20.03
N LEU A 10 17.25 -22.16 20.05
CA LEU A 10 16.41 -22.47 18.90
C LEU A 10 16.88 -21.59 17.73
N GLY A 11 17.75 -22.19 16.92
CA GLY A 11 18.32 -21.66 15.71
C GLY A 11 17.21 -21.12 14.83
N ARG A 12 17.14 -19.79 14.82
CA ARG A 12 16.24 -18.95 14.06
C ARG A 12 16.25 -19.42 12.60
N ILE A 13 15.18 -20.07 12.17
CA ILE A 13 14.88 -20.28 10.74
C ILE A 13 14.64 -18.90 10.16
N LEU A 14 15.70 -18.26 9.68
CA LEU A 14 15.58 -17.12 8.78
C LEU A 14 15.16 -17.69 7.42
N ALA A 15 13.85 -17.84 7.24
CA ALA A 15 13.26 -17.99 5.93
C ALA A 15 13.59 -16.73 5.13
N LYS A 16 14.67 -16.83 4.35
CA LYS A 16 15.12 -15.83 3.39
C LYS A 16 14.08 -15.75 2.29
N ALA A 17 13.16 -14.79 2.38
CA ALA A 17 12.26 -14.48 1.28
C ALA A 17 13.10 -14.10 0.04
N PRO A 18 12.81 -14.64 -1.16
CA PRO A 18 13.59 -14.38 -2.35
C PRO A 18 13.57 -12.90 -2.67
N CYS A 19 14.76 -12.29 -2.60
CA CYS A 19 14.99 -10.89 -2.85
C CYS A 19 15.02 -10.68 -4.36
N CYS A 20 13.86 -10.44 -4.98
CA CYS A 20 13.81 -10.02 -6.38
C CYS A 20 14.40 -8.60 -6.46
N ARG A 21 15.66 -8.51 -6.91
CA ARG A 21 16.36 -7.25 -7.18
C ARG A 21 15.96 -6.76 -8.56
N THR A 22 15.57 -5.49 -8.67
CA THR A 22 15.56 -4.79 -9.96
C THR A 22 16.58 -3.67 -9.90
N THR A 23 17.84 -4.01 -10.18
CA THR A 23 18.91 -3.02 -10.41
C THR A 23 18.91 -2.60 -11.88
N SER A 24 18.25 -1.47 -12.18
CA SER A 24 18.68 -0.46 -13.16
C SER A 24 17.60 0.62 -13.32
N GLN A 25 18.07 1.81 -13.69
CA GLN A 25 17.36 3.08 -13.87
C GLN A 25 15.90 2.92 -14.31
N GLN A 26 14.95 3.37 -13.48
CA GLN A 26 13.51 3.29 -13.75
C GLN A 26 13.07 1.91 -14.29
N GLY A 27 12.81 0.97 -13.36
CA GLY A 27 12.53 -0.43 -13.62
C GLY A 27 12.00 -0.73 -15.02
N SER A 28 12.89 -1.23 -15.89
CA SER A 28 12.58 -1.48 -17.30
C SER A 28 11.24 -2.21 -17.39
N GLY A 29 10.28 -1.71 -18.17
CA GLY A 29 8.92 -2.27 -18.21
C GLY A 29 8.87 -3.79 -18.44
N GLN A 30 9.91 -4.37 -19.04
CA GLN A 30 10.11 -5.82 -19.17
C GLN A 30 10.17 -6.56 -17.81
N ALA A 31 10.85 -5.99 -16.82
CA ALA A 31 10.93 -6.54 -15.47
C ALA A 31 9.55 -6.51 -14.78
N TYR A 32 8.77 -5.45 -15.01
CA TYR A 32 7.40 -5.32 -14.48
C TYR A 32 6.46 -6.38 -15.07
N VAL A 33 6.57 -6.66 -16.38
CA VAL A 33 5.85 -7.77 -17.02
C VAL A 33 6.21 -9.11 -16.39
N ALA A 34 7.49 -9.38 -16.16
CA ALA A 34 7.93 -10.63 -15.53
C ALA A 34 7.39 -10.78 -14.08
N LEU A 35 7.42 -9.71 -13.30
CA LEU A 35 6.89 -9.67 -11.93
C LEU A 35 5.37 -9.87 -11.90
N ALA A 36 4.64 -9.22 -12.81
CA ALA A 36 3.19 -9.40 -12.92
C ALA A 36 2.82 -10.82 -13.34
N ALA A 37 3.56 -11.41 -14.28
CA ALA A 37 3.33 -12.80 -14.67
C ALA A 37 3.56 -13.77 -13.51
N ALA A 38 4.58 -13.54 -12.67
CA ALA A 38 4.82 -14.33 -11.47
C ALA A 38 3.68 -14.16 -10.45
N ALA A 39 3.30 -12.92 -10.14
CA ALA A 39 2.20 -12.61 -9.23
C ALA A 39 0.86 -13.21 -9.68
N ALA A 40 0.56 -13.19 -10.99
CA ALA A 40 -0.65 -13.78 -11.56
C ALA A 40 -0.69 -15.31 -11.42
N ARG A 41 0.46 -15.99 -11.35
CA ARG A 41 0.54 -17.43 -11.06
C ARG A 41 0.46 -17.76 -9.57
N GLY A 42 0.30 -16.75 -8.70
CA GLY A 42 0.35 -16.90 -7.24
C GLY A 42 1.77 -17.04 -6.69
N GLU A 43 2.80 -16.92 -7.54
CA GLU A 43 4.19 -16.84 -7.10
C GLU A 43 4.38 -15.45 -6.47
N HIS A 44 4.93 -15.38 -5.26
CA HIS A 44 5.16 -14.12 -4.53
C HIS A 44 3.90 -13.40 -4.05
N GLN A 45 2.85 -14.12 -3.64
CA GLN A 45 1.88 -13.55 -2.70
C GLN A 45 2.59 -13.29 -1.37
N ASP A 46 3.06 -12.06 -1.17
CA ASP A 46 3.38 -11.60 0.18
C ASP A 46 2.05 -11.57 0.95
N PRO A 47 1.88 -12.38 2.01
CA PRO A 47 0.63 -12.45 2.79
C PRO A 47 0.20 -11.08 3.35
N LEU A 48 1.11 -10.10 3.36
CA LEU A 48 0.90 -8.73 3.81
C LEU A 48 0.30 -7.81 2.72
N LEU A 49 0.05 -8.33 1.51
CA LEU A 49 -0.58 -7.62 0.41
C LEU A 49 -2.09 -7.89 0.39
N GLY A 50 -2.84 -7.15 1.20
CA GLY A 50 -4.31 -7.24 1.22
C GLY A 50 -4.97 -6.59 -0.01
N GLY A 51 -6.20 -6.99 -0.33
CA GLY A 51 -7.07 -6.41 -1.35
C GLY A 51 -7.13 -7.18 -2.68
N GLU A 52 -8.28 -7.13 -3.36
CA GLU A 52 -8.65 -7.94 -4.54
C GLU A 52 -7.82 -7.65 -5.82
N GLN A 53 -7.21 -6.46 -5.91
CA GLN A 53 -6.48 -6.06 -7.10
C GLN A 53 -5.13 -6.80 -7.26
N PRO A 54 -4.77 -7.26 -8.47
CA PRO A 54 -3.46 -7.88 -8.72
C PRO A 54 -2.31 -6.92 -8.38
N LYS A 55 -1.37 -7.39 -7.55
CA LYS A 55 -0.23 -6.58 -7.10
C LYS A 55 1.01 -7.41 -6.81
N PHE A 56 2.18 -6.80 -6.94
CA PHE A 56 3.47 -7.35 -6.53
C PHE A 56 4.28 -6.30 -5.75
N THR A 57 5.36 -6.71 -5.10
CA THR A 57 6.34 -5.77 -4.54
C THR A 57 7.69 -5.89 -5.24
N ALA A 58 8.40 -4.78 -5.35
CA ALA A 58 9.73 -4.73 -5.96
C ALA A 58 10.58 -3.66 -5.29
N TYR A 59 11.91 -3.82 -5.33
CA TYR A 59 12.83 -2.73 -5.01
C TYR A 59 13.21 -2.00 -6.29
N VAL A 60 13.14 -0.67 -6.26
CA VAL A 60 13.54 0.20 -7.37
C VAL A 60 14.57 1.22 -6.88
N GLU A 61 15.55 1.52 -7.72
CA GLU A 61 16.53 2.56 -7.46
C GLU A 61 15.90 3.95 -7.69
N CYS A 62 15.95 4.80 -6.66
CA CYS A 62 15.53 6.20 -6.72
C CYS A 62 16.73 7.12 -6.41
N PRO A 63 16.67 8.42 -6.75
CA PRO A 63 17.72 9.37 -6.38
C PRO A 63 18.04 9.38 -4.87
N GLU A 64 17.05 9.09 -4.04
CA GLU A 64 17.17 9.02 -2.58
C GLU A 64 17.68 7.66 -2.06
N GLY A 65 17.95 6.71 -2.96
CA GLY A 65 18.35 5.33 -2.67
C GLY A 65 17.29 4.29 -3.05
N PRO A 66 17.58 2.99 -2.85
CA PRO A 66 16.65 1.92 -3.18
C PRO A 66 15.40 1.99 -2.30
N THR A 67 14.22 1.94 -2.92
CA THR A 67 12.93 2.01 -2.23
C THR A 67 12.05 0.82 -2.59
N LEU A 68 11.20 0.41 -1.64
CA LEU A 68 10.23 -0.65 -1.87
C LEU A 68 8.95 -0.06 -2.48
N VAL A 69 8.54 -0.60 -3.62
CA VAL A 69 7.32 -0.21 -4.32
C VAL A 69 6.30 -1.34 -4.31
N LEU A 70 5.04 -0.95 -4.43
CA LEU A 70 3.92 -1.80 -4.75
C LEU A 70 3.55 -1.57 -6.23
N GLY A 71 3.65 -2.60 -7.05
CA GLY A 71 3.22 -2.55 -8.45
C GLY A 71 1.81 -3.12 -8.59
N LYS A 72 0.83 -2.29 -8.93
CA LYS A 72 -0.51 -2.71 -9.37
C LYS A 72 -0.51 -2.83 -10.89
N PHE A 73 -1.21 -3.80 -11.46
CA PHE A 73 -1.12 -4.05 -12.90
C PHE A 73 -2.42 -4.55 -13.53
N THR A 74 -2.56 -4.32 -14.83
CA THR A 74 -3.66 -4.85 -15.64
C THR A 74 -3.31 -6.19 -16.27
N ALA A 75 -4.31 -6.95 -16.70
CA ALA A 75 -4.08 -8.11 -17.55
C ALA A 75 -3.50 -7.67 -18.92
N PRO A 76 -2.71 -8.52 -19.61
CA PRO A 76 -2.15 -8.23 -20.94
C PRO A 76 -3.18 -8.39 -22.07
N THR A 77 -4.47 -8.49 -21.75
CA THR A 77 -5.53 -8.70 -22.72
C THR A 77 -6.13 -7.38 -23.15
N ASP A 78 -6.40 -7.25 -24.45
CA ASP A 78 -7.20 -6.15 -24.99
C ASP A 78 -8.68 -6.50 -24.83
N SER A 79 -9.31 -5.96 -23.79
CA SER A 79 -10.71 -6.19 -23.43
C SER A 79 -11.27 -4.98 -22.71
N GLU A 80 -12.58 -4.78 -22.76
CA GLU A 80 -13.24 -3.69 -22.03
C GLU A 80 -12.90 -3.72 -20.53
N ALA A 81 -12.83 -4.91 -19.93
CA ALA A 81 -12.45 -5.07 -18.54
C ALA A 81 -11.02 -4.58 -18.30
N SER A 82 -10.07 -4.95 -19.16
CA SER A 82 -8.68 -4.49 -19.07
C SER A 82 -8.59 -2.96 -19.24
N GLN A 83 -9.31 -2.39 -20.20
CA GLN A 83 -9.35 -0.94 -20.40
C GLN A 83 -9.87 -0.21 -19.17
N ARG A 84 -10.98 -0.69 -18.57
CA ARG A 84 -11.50 -0.13 -17.30
C ARG A 84 -10.45 -0.16 -16.20
N TRP A 85 -9.70 -1.25 -16.07
CA TRP A 85 -8.61 -1.33 -15.11
C TRP A 85 -7.47 -0.36 -15.42
N GLN A 86 -7.12 -0.17 -16.70
CA GLN A 86 -6.11 0.81 -17.09
C GLN A 86 -6.54 2.23 -16.71
N ASP A 87 -7.81 2.56 -16.91
CA ASP A 87 -8.37 3.88 -16.56
C ASP A 87 -8.42 4.07 -15.05
N LEU A 88 -8.76 3.03 -14.28
CA LEU A 88 -8.71 3.07 -12.81
C LEU A 88 -7.29 3.30 -12.28
N LEU A 89 -6.28 2.63 -12.84
CA LEU A 89 -4.88 2.85 -12.44
C LEU A 89 -4.42 4.29 -12.75
N LEU A 90 -4.85 4.84 -13.88
CA LEU A 90 -4.55 6.23 -14.23
C LEU A 90 -5.29 7.22 -13.31
N ALA A 91 -6.56 6.97 -13.01
CA ALA A 91 -7.33 7.79 -12.07
C ALA A 91 -6.68 7.80 -10.68
N GLU A 92 -6.21 6.65 -10.20
CA GLU A 92 -5.48 6.55 -8.93
C GLU A 92 -4.16 7.36 -8.97
N HIS A 93 -3.38 7.27 -10.05
CA HIS A 93 -2.17 8.08 -10.22
C HIS A 93 -2.47 9.59 -10.16
N LEU A 94 -3.48 10.04 -10.90
CA LEU A 94 -3.87 11.46 -10.95
C LEU A 94 -4.39 11.94 -9.59
N ALA A 95 -5.19 11.13 -8.90
CA ALA A 95 -5.68 11.45 -7.56
C ALA A 95 -4.51 11.61 -6.55
N LEU A 96 -3.56 10.68 -6.56
CA LEU A 96 -2.35 10.77 -5.72
C LEU A 96 -1.50 12.00 -6.07
N GLY A 97 -1.34 12.30 -7.36
CA GLY A 97 -0.63 13.49 -7.84
C GLY A 97 -1.26 14.78 -7.33
N LEU A 98 -2.58 14.94 -7.52
CA LEU A 98 -3.33 16.12 -7.13
C LEU A 98 -3.28 16.36 -5.61
N LEU A 99 -3.43 15.31 -4.80
CA LEU A 99 -3.29 15.43 -3.35
C LEU A 99 -1.91 15.98 -2.97
N ARG A 100 -0.83 15.46 -3.59
CA ARG A 100 0.54 15.92 -3.31
C ARG A 100 0.78 17.35 -3.79
N GLU A 101 0.27 17.72 -4.97
CA GLU A 101 0.38 19.08 -5.52
C GLU A 101 -0.25 20.12 -4.58
N HIS A 102 -1.31 19.73 -3.87
CA HIS A 102 -1.95 20.55 -2.85
C HIS A 102 -1.39 20.36 -1.42
N GLY A 103 -0.21 19.75 -1.28
CA GLY A 103 0.49 19.61 -0.01
C GLY A 103 -0.09 18.57 0.95
N LEU A 104 -1.01 17.72 0.49
CA LEU A 104 -1.55 16.64 1.29
C LEU A 104 -0.64 15.41 1.25
N PRO A 105 -0.45 14.70 2.38
CA PRO A 105 0.30 13.46 2.40
C PRO A 105 -0.36 12.39 1.51
N ALA A 106 0.30 12.02 0.43
CA ALA A 106 -0.10 10.94 -0.48
C ALA A 106 1.12 10.23 -1.05
N ALA A 107 0.95 8.97 -1.43
CA ALA A 107 2.03 8.14 -1.95
C ALA A 107 2.53 8.68 -3.30
N HIS A 108 3.85 8.62 -3.52
CA HIS A 108 4.41 8.86 -4.84
C HIS A 108 4.05 7.69 -5.76
N SER A 109 3.61 8.00 -6.97
CA SER A 109 3.27 7.00 -7.95
C SER A 109 3.78 7.32 -9.35
N THR A 110 3.91 6.30 -10.18
CA THR A 110 4.35 6.41 -11.57
C THR A 110 3.61 5.41 -12.44
N ILE A 111 3.15 5.86 -13.60
CA ILE A 111 2.53 5.00 -14.61
C ILE A 111 3.61 4.46 -15.54
N ILE A 112 3.59 3.15 -15.77
CA ILE A 112 4.45 2.46 -16.72
C ILE A 112 3.52 1.69 -17.67
N ASN A 113 3.67 1.89 -18.97
CA ASN A 113 2.97 1.09 -19.98
C ASN A 113 3.99 0.25 -20.72
N HIS A 114 3.84 -1.08 -20.69
CA HIS A 114 4.77 -2.00 -21.36
C HIS A 114 4.11 -3.34 -21.63
N GLY A 115 4.44 -3.99 -22.75
CA GLY A 115 3.96 -5.34 -23.06
C GLY A 115 2.43 -5.48 -23.12
N GLY A 116 1.71 -4.42 -23.54
CA GLY A 116 0.24 -4.41 -23.57
C GLY A 116 -0.42 -4.29 -22.19
N GLN A 117 0.35 -4.02 -21.14
CA GLN A 117 -0.14 -3.83 -19.78
C GLN A 117 0.13 -2.41 -19.29
N ARG A 118 -0.70 -1.94 -18.36
CA ARG A 118 -0.43 -0.77 -17.54
C ARG A 118 -0.05 -1.20 -16.13
N PHE A 119 0.94 -0.53 -15.59
CA PHE A 119 1.40 -0.67 -14.23
C PHE A 119 1.31 0.66 -13.51
N LEU A 120 0.85 0.62 -12.26
CA LEU A 120 0.94 1.71 -11.32
C LEU A 120 1.97 1.31 -10.25
N GLU A 121 3.14 1.90 -10.36
CA GLU A 121 4.17 1.82 -9.32
C GLU A 121 3.79 2.80 -8.21
N VAL A 122 3.65 2.31 -6.97
CA VAL A 122 3.38 3.14 -5.79
C VAL A 122 4.50 2.96 -4.77
N ARG A 123 5.18 4.05 -4.40
CA ARG A 123 6.19 4.02 -3.32
C ARG A 123 5.50 3.77 -1.99
N ARG A 124 5.97 2.77 -1.24
CA ARG A 124 5.40 2.44 0.07
C ARG A 124 5.73 3.53 1.09
N PHE A 125 4.69 4.12 1.68
CA PHE A 125 4.81 5.17 2.71
C PHE A 125 4.93 4.61 4.13
N ASP A 126 4.76 3.29 4.32
CA ASP A 126 4.92 2.59 5.60
C ASP A 126 6.38 2.18 5.87
N ARG A 127 7.35 2.74 5.15
CA ARG A 127 8.77 2.38 5.24
C ARG A 127 9.65 3.59 5.55
N GLU A 128 10.67 3.34 6.38
CA GLU A 128 11.74 4.28 6.69
C GLU A 128 13.09 3.66 6.33
N GLY A 129 13.77 4.22 5.33
CA GLY A 129 15.01 3.66 4.79
C GLY A 129 14.83 2.21 4.27
N ALA A 130 15.93 1.47 4.17
CA ALA A 130 15.92 0.13 3.58
C ALA A 130 15.25 -0.96 4.46
N ARG A 131 15.10 -0.74 5.79
CA ARG A 131 14.67 -1.78 6.73
C ARG A 131 13.64 -1.32 7.78
N GLY A 132 13.41 -0.02 7.93
CA GLY A 132 12.42 0.50 8.88
C GLY A 132 11.00 0.32 8.35
N ARG A 133 10.07 0.03 9.26
CA ARG A 133 8.63 -0.05 8.97
C ARG A 133 7.89 0.82 9.98
N ARG A 134 7.03 1.70 9.48
CA ARG A 134 6.05 2.41 10.30
C ARG A 134 4.85 1.49 10.47
N CYS A 135 4.42 1.28 11.72
CA CYS A 135 3.20 0.54 11.95
C CYS A 135 2.01 1.41 11.51
N LEU A 136 1.12 0.81 10.74
CA LEU A 136 -0.11 1.42 10.28
C LEU A 136 -1.26 0.56 10.80
N VAL A 137 -2.24 1.19 11.43
CA VAL A 137 -3.46 0.51 11.91
C VAL A 137 -4.64 1.08 11.14
N SER A 138 -5.46 0.19 10.56
CA SER A 138 -6.63 0.61 9.81
C SER A 138 -7.67 1.26 10.72
N ILE A 139 -8.43 2.23 10.19
CA ILE A 139 -9.53 2.84 10.95
C ILE A 139 -10.57 1.80 11.37
N GLY A 140 -10.79 0.76 10.57
CA GLY A 140 -11.68 -0.35 10.91
C GLY A 140 -11.19 -1.18 12.11
N THR A 141 -9.88 -1.41 12.21
CA THR A 141 -9.29 -2.12 13.36
C THR A 141 -9.44 -1.29 14.64
N LEU A 142 -9.14 0.01 14.57
CA LEU A 142 -9.32 0.90 15.73
C LEU A 142 -10.79 1.02 16.13
N ASP A 143 -11.69 1.19 15.17
CA ASP A 143 -13.12 1.25 15.43
C ASP A 143 -13.60 -0.04 16.10
N THR A 144 -13.28 -1.21 15.54
CA THR A 144 -13.70 -2.50 16.11
C THR A 144 -13.19 -2.72 17.53
N GLU A 145 -11.95 -2.34 17.81
CA GLU A 145 -11.32 -2.56 19.12
C GLU A 145 -11.85 -1.61 20.20
N PHE A 146 -12.06 -0.33 19.86
CA PHE A 146 -12.27 0.72 20.88
C PHE A 146 -13.67 1.34 20.89
N VAL A 147 -14.43 1.28 19.80
CA VAL A 147 -15.65 2.09 19.63
C VAL A 147 -16.84 1.27 19.10
N GLY A 148 -16.66 0.59 17.97
CA GLY A 148 -17.67 -0.21 17.29
C GLY A 148 -18.73 0.60 16.55
N SER A 149 -18.39 1.79 16.02
CA SER A 149 -19.39 2.66 15.37
C SER A 149 -19.84 2.15 14.00
N GLY A 150 -18.95 1.48 13.25
CA GLY A 150 -19.27 0.84 11.98
C GLY A 150 -19.62 1.79 10.82
N GLY A 151 -19.40 3.10 10.98
CA GLY A 151 -19.80 4.15 10.03
C GLY A 151 -18.79 4.50 8.93
N SER A 152 -18.95 5.68 8.32
CA SER A 152 -18.00 6.27 7.37
C SER A 152 -16.69 6.70 8.06
N TRP A 153 -15.63 7.00 7.29
CA TRP A 153 -14.37 7.44 7.89
C TRP A 153 -14.52 8.66 8.80
N PRO A 154 -15.26 9.73 8.40
CA PRO A 154 -15.57 10.84 9.31
C PRO A 154 -16.26 10.42 10.60
N GLN A 155 -17.25 9.52 10.52
CA GLN A 155 -18.02 9.07 11.69
C GLN A 155 -17.14 8.28 12.66
N MET A 156 -16.41 7.29 12.14
CA MET A 156 -15.47 6.48 12.94
C MET A 156 -14.36 7.37 13.55
N THR A 157 -13.81 8.31 12.79
CA THR A 157 -12.75 9.21 13.28
C THR A 157 -13.24 10.08 14.44
N ARG A 158 -14.42 10.70 14.31
CA ARG A 158 -14.98 11.52 15.40
C ARG A 158 -15.26 10.69 16.66
N ALA A 159 -15.73 9.46 16.50
CA ALA A 159 -15.98 8.57 17.63
C ALA A 159 -14.67 8.12 18.31
N LEU A 160 -13.61 7.83 17.54
CA LEU A 160 -12.27 7.53 18.07
C LEU A 160 -11.63 8.73 18.77
N VAL A 161 -11.84 9.95 18.28
CA VAL A 161 -11.41 11.18 18.94
C VAL A 161 -12.15 11.38 20.27
N ALA A 162 -13.47 11.17 20.28
CA ALA A 162 -14.27 11.26 21.50
C ALA A 162 -13.83 10.24 22.57
N ALA A 163 -13.35 9.07 22.13
CA ALA A 163 -12.77 8.04 23.00
C ALA A 163 -11.30 8.30 23.40
N GLY A 164 -10.67 9.38 22.91
CA GLY A 164 -9.27 9.71 23.21
C GLY A 164 -8.23 8.79 22.56
N ILE A 165 -8.64 7.96 21.59
CA ILE A 165 -7.76 7.00 20.89
C ILE A 165 -6.99 7.69 19.76
N VAL A 166 -7.60 8.70 19.14
CA VAL A 166 -7.02 9.46 18.03
C VAL A 166 -7.05 10.95 18.36
N GLN A 167 -6.02 11.67 17.92
CA GLN A 167 -5.88 13.12 18.10
C GLN A 167 -6.96 13.90 17.33
N GLN A 168 -7.51 14.96 17.91
CA GLN A 168 -8.60 15.75 17.30
C GLN A 168 -8.17 16.42 15.99
N GLU A 169 -6.87 16.73 15.86
CA GLU A 169 -6.24 17.41 14.74
C GLU A 169 -6.34 16.62 13.42
N VAL A 170 -6.64 15.31 13.47
CA VAL A 170 -6.77 14.49 12.26
C VAL A 170 -8.11 14.67 11.55
N ILE A 171 -9.14 15.19 12.23
CA ILE A 171 -10.51 15.29 11.70
C ILE A 171 -10.55 16.05 10.37
N PRO A 172 -9.97 17.26 10.24
CA PRO A 172 -10.04 18.02 8.99
C PRO A 172 -9.42 17.27 7.81
N ALA A 173 -8.31 16.56 8.04
CA ALA A 173 -7.64 15.78 7.00
C ALA A 173 -8.50 14.58 6.56
N VAL A 174 -9.14 13.88 7.49
CA VAL A 174 -10.05 12.76 7.16
C VAL A 174 -11.29 13.25 6.42
N ASP A 175 -11.89 14.35 6.87
CA ASP A 175 -13.06 14.95 6.23
C ASP A 175 -12.74 15.38 4.79
N LEU A 176 -11.58 16.04 4.59
CA LEU A 176 -11.14 16.45 3.26
C LEU A 176 -10.93 15.26 2.33
N LEU A 177 -10.26 14.20 2.79
CA LEU A 177 -10.02 13.00 1.98
C LEU A 177 -11.33 12.27 1.65
N TRP A 178 -12.29 12.24 2.57
CA TRP A 178 -13.61 11.66 2.34
C TRP A 178 -14.40 12.42 1.27
N VAL A 179 -14.43 13.76 1.38
CA VAL A 179 -15.08 14.63 0.39
C VAL A 179 -14.40 14.50 -0.97
N PHE A 180 -13.06 14.56 -1.00
CA PHE A 180 -12.28 14.38 -2.22
C PHE A 180 -12.61 13.06 -2.91
N GLY A 181 -12.59 11.95 -2.17
CA GLY A 181 -12.92 10.63 -2.70
C GLY A 181 -14.35 10.55 -3.23
N THR A 182 -15.31 11.16 -2.54
CA THR A 182 -16.71 11.23 -3.01
C THR A 182 -16.81 12.01 -4.32
N LEU A 183 -16.13 13.15 -4.44
CA LEU A 183 -16.16 14.01 -5.63
C LEU A 183 -15.56 13.34 -6.87
N ILE A 184 -14.52 12.52 -6.70
CA ILE A 184 -13.91 11.78 -7.81
C ILE A 184 -14.59 10.43 -8.08
N GLY A 185 -15.69 10.12 -7.38
CA GLY A 185 -16.42 8.86 -7.54
C GLY A 185 -15.68 7.63 -7.00
N ASN A 186 -14.79 7.78 -6.01
CA ASN A 186 -14.13 6.67 -5.34
C ASN A 186 -15.14 5.91 -4.46
N THR A 187 -15.66 4.80 -4.98
CA THR A 187 -16.63 3.95 -4.28
C THR A 187 -15.98 2.95 -3.31
N ASP A 188 -14.66 2.86 -3.28
CA ASP A 188 -13.89 1.90 -2.46
C ASP A 188 -13.31 2.53 -1.17
N MET A 189 -13.99 3.52 -0.61
CA MET A 189 -13.61 4.17 0.66
C MET A 189 -14.10 3.37 1.88
N HIS A 190 -13.70 2.09 1.96
CA HIS A 190 -14.06 1.21 3.06
C HIS A 190 -13.09 1.33 4.26
N ARG A 191 -13.45 0.73 5.39
CA ARG A 191 -12.70 0.82 6.67
C ARG A 191 -11.24 0.33 6.62
N GLY A 192 -10.86 -0.40 5.57
CA GLY A 192 -9.50 -0.94 5.37
C GLY A 192 -8.61 -0.07 4.49
N THR A 193 -9.17 0.84 3.68
CA THR A 193 -8.40 1.70 2.76
C THR A 193 -7.83 2.95 3.43
N ARG A 194 -8.18 3.23 4.69
CA ARG A 194 -7.57 4.28 5.52
C ARG A 194 -6.88 3.69 6.75
N SER A 195 -5.66 4.15 7.01
CA SER A 195 -4.86 3.79 8.19
C SER A 195 -4.24 5.02 8.86
N PHE A 196 -4.00 4.92 10.16
CA PHE A 196 -3.26 5.88 10.98
C PHE A 196 -1.88 5.29 11.36
N PRO A 197 -0.82 6.09 11.40
CA PRO A 197 0.43 5.68 12.01
C PRO A 197 0.25 5.49 13.53
N THR A 198 0.94 4.52 14.11
CA THR A 198 1.09 4.40 15.57
C THR A 198 2.17 5.32 16.11
#